data_AF-A0A1C5WK31-F1
#
_entry.id   AF-A0A1C5WK31-F1
#
_cell.length_a   1.000
_cell.length_b   1.000
_cell.length_c   1.000
_cell.angle_alpha   90.00
_cell.angle_beta   90.00
_cell.angle_gamma   90.00
#
_symmetry.space_group_name_H-M   'P 1'
#
loop_
_entity.id
_entity.type
_entity.pdbx_description
1 polymer ?
#
loop_
_entity_poly.entity_id
_entity_poly.type
_entity_poly.pdbx_seq_one_letter_code
_entity_poly.pdbx_strand_id
1 'polypeptide(L)'
;MDPQILKSKRLKEVVEIRQSMLEGDYEKLRTNRMISVENYKMASILTHTDIKEEDLPEGNKINMCKAMDQLFQRFENQGIEKGETIGIEKTLKELLKVKLGTLSNPLEERLTTTSLEKLNELTLNIFNINSEEDVLKIIC
;
A
#
# COMPACT_ATOMS: atom_id res chain seq x y z
N MET A 1 21.57 7.26 -35.81
CA MET A 1 21.74 7.71 -34.41
C MET A 1 22.70 6.75 -33.74
N ASP A 2 23.70 7.25 -33.01
CA ASP A 2 24.75 6.42 -32.39
C ASP A 2 24.19 5.55 -31.23
N PRO A 3 24.38 4.22 -31.25
CA PRO A 3 23.96 3.33 -30.17
C PRO A 3 24.50 3.69 -28.78
N GLN A 4 25.69 4.31 -28.67
CA GLN A 4 26.25 4.74 -27.38
C GLN A 4 25.49 5.91 -26.76
N ILE A 5 25.05 6.87 -27.58
CA ILE A 5 24.26 8.02 -27.15
C ILE A 5 22.91 7.55 -26.59
N LEU A 6 22.28 6.55 -27.22
CA LEU A 6 21.00 5.99 -26.76
C LEU A 6 21.16 5.27 -25.41
N LYS A 7 22.23 4.49 -25.22
CA LYS A 7 22.54 3.83 -23.94
C LYS A 7 22.79 4.84 -22.82
N SER A 8 23.55 5.89 -23.10
CA SER A 8 23.82 6.98 -22.14
C SER A 8 22.54 7.70 -21.71
N LYS A 9 21.64 7.97 -22.66
CA LYS A 9 20.34 8.60 -22.37
C LYS A 9 19.47 7.73 -21.45
N ARG A 10 19.36 6.43 -21.74
CA ARG A 10 18.58 5.50 -20.90
C ARG A 10 19.14 5.40 -19.48
N LEU A 11 20.46 5.32 -19.34
CA LEU A 11 21.10 5.28 -18.02
C LEU A 11 20.87 6.57 -17.25
N LYS A 12 20.99 7.73 -17.92
CA LYS A 12 20.72 9.03 -17.32
C LYS A 12 19.29 9.11 -16.77
N GLU A 13 18.30 8.65 -17.54
CA GLU A 13 16.89 8.61 -17.10
C GLU A 13 16.71 7.76 -15.83
N VAL A 14 17.26 6.56 -15.78
CA VAL A 14 17.18 5.67 -14.59
C VAL A 14 17.82 6.33 -13.37
N VAL A 15 19.00 6.93 -13.53
CA VAL A 15 19.73 7.59 -12.44
C VAL A 15 18.95 8.80 -11.91
N GLU A 16 18.38 9.64 -12.78
CA GLU A 16 17.58 10.80 -12.36
C GLU A 16 16.31 10.40 -11.60
N ILE A 17 15.61 9.36 -12.07
CA ILE A 17 14.40 8.85 -11.41
C ILE A 17 14.77 8.27 -10.06
N ARG A 18 15.78 7.40 -10.00
CA ARG A 18 16.29 6.81 -8.76
C ARG A 18 16.64 7.88 -7.74
N GLN A 19 17.39 8.90 -8.15
CA GLN A 19 17.81 9.97 -7.26
C GLN A 19 16.61 10.70 -6.67
N SER A 20 15.65 11.06 -7.52
CA SER A 20 14.45 11.78 -7.07
C SER A 20 13.55 10.92 -6.18
N MET A 21 13.43 9.61 -6.46
CA MET A 21 12.74 8.65 -5.59
C MET A 21 13.42 8.52 -4.22
N LEU A 22 14.75 8.45 -4.19
CA LEU A 22 15.52 8.36 -2.95
C LEU A 22 15.42 9.63 -2.10
N GLU A 23 15.40 10.80 -2.75
CA GLU A 23 15.22 12.10 -2.12
C GLU A 23 13.77 12.34 -1.67
N GLY A 24 12.80 11.55 -2.16
CA GLY A 24 11.38 11.82 -1.97
C GLY A 24 10.90 13.08 -2.72
N ASP A 25 11.62 13.50 -3.76
CA ASP A 25 11.29 14.69 -4.57
C ASP A 25 10.21 14.33 -5.61
N TYR A 26 8.97 14.26 -5.13
CA TYR A 26 7.81 13.91 -5.94
C TYR A 26 7.49 14.95 -7.02
N GLU A 27 7.74 16.23 -6.77
CA GLU A 27 7.50 17.29 -7.76
C GLU A 27 8.41 17.12 -8.98
N LYS A 28 9.69 16.80 -8.74
CA LYS A 28 10.65 16.49 -9.80
C LYS A 28 10.31 15.20 -10.54
N LEU A 29 9.81 14.19 -9.83
CA LEU A 29 9.32 12.96 -10.44
C LEU A 29 8.07 13.22 -11.31
N ARG A 30 7.16 14.07 -10.87
CA ARG A 30 5.91 14.46 -11.55
C ARG A 30 6.13 15.45 -12.69
N THR A 31 7.32 15.48 -13.28
CA THR A 31 7.58 16.30 -14.47
C THR A 31 6.99 15.67 -15.72
N ASN A 32 6.40 16.47 -16.61
CA ASN A 32 5.76 15.97 -17.83
C ASN A 32 6.80 15.48 -18.84
N ARG A 33 7.16 14.20 -18.75
CA ARG A 33 8.08 13.52 -19.67
C ARG A 33 7.64 12.09 -19.94
N MET A 34 7.98 11.62 -21.14
CA MET A 34 7.79 10.24 -21.55
C MET A 34 9.05 9.44 -21.23
N ILE A 35 8.91 8.36 -20.47
CA ILE A 35 10.00 7.44 -20.14
C ILE A 35 9.65 6.00 -20.54
N SER A 36 10.64 5.13 -20.67
CA SER A 36 10.37 3.70 -20.84
C SER A 36 9.82 3.08 -19.55
N VAL A 37 8.81 2.21 -19.67
CA VAL A 37 8.33 1.38 -18.55
C VAL A 37 9.48 0.60 -17.91
N GLU A 38 10.38 0.06 -18.74
CA GLU A 38 11.54 -0.70 -18.27
C GLU A 38 12.49 0.15 -17.42
N ASN A 39 12.74 1.41 -17.83
CA ASN A 39 13.61 2.32 -17.06
C ASN A 39 12.95 2.70 -15.72
N TYR A 40 11.63 2.86 -15.70
CA TYR A 40 10.89 3.14 -14.46
C TYR A 40 10.94 1.99 -13.47
N LYS A 41 10.68 0.75 -13.94
CA LYS A 41 10.81 -0.47 -13.13
C LYS A 41 12.22 -0.67 -12.60
N MET A 42 13.22 -0.39 -13.43
CA MET A 42 14.61 -0.49 -12.98
C MET A 42 14.89 0.50 -11.84
N ALA A 43 14.39 1.74 -11.94
CA ALA A 43 14.55 2.73 -10.89
C ALA A 43 13.78 2.36 -9.60
N SER A 44 12.58 1.79 -9.70
CA SER A 44 11.81 1.36 -8.53
C SER A 44 12.48 0.21 -7.79
N ILE A 45 13.01 -0.79 -8.52
CA ILE A 45 13.80 -1.89 -7.94
C ILE A 45 15.04 -1.34 -7.22
N LEU A 46 15.76 -0.40 -7.84
CA LEU A 46 16.98 0.20 -7.26
C LEU A 46 16.73 1.08 -6.03
N THR A 47 15.49 1.47 -5.78
CA THR A 47 15.08 2.29 -4.63
C THR A 47 14.25 1.51 -3.61
N HIS A 48 14.01 0.22 -3.85
CA HIS A 48 13.09 -0.60 -3.05
C HIS A 48 11.68 0.02 -2.93
N THR A 49 11.24 0.73 -3.96
CA THR A 49 9.89 1.30 -4.01
C THR A 49 8.91 0.20 -4.41
N ASP A 50 7.85 0.00 -3.62
CA ASP A 50 6.79 -0.99 -3.91
C ASP A 50 5.88 -0.51 -5.06
N ILE A 51 6.37 -0.69 -6.28
CA ILE A 51 5.62 -0.42 -7.52
C ILE A 51 5.28 -1.76 -8.16
N LYS A 52 3.99 -2.02 -8.32
CA LYS A 52 3.48 -3.20 -9.00
C LYS A 52 3.24 -2.92 -10.48
N GLU A 53 3.16 -3.99 -11.29
CA GLU A 53 2.85 -3.86 -12.72
C GLU A 53 1.50 -3.18 -12.96
N GLU A 54 0.51 -3.49 -12.12
CA GLU A 54 -0.83 -2.90 -12.15
C GLU A 54 -0.85 -1.38 -11.87
N ASP A 55 0.22 -0.86 -11.26
CA ASP A 55 0.37 0.58 -11.00
C ASP A 55 0.87 1.34 -12.22
N LEU A 56 1.32 0.63 -13.27
CA LEU A 56 1.94 1.21 -14.45
C LEU A 56 0.91 1.35 -15.58
N PRO A 57 0.93 2.46 -16.33
CA PRO A 57 0.07 2.61 -17.49
C PRO A 57 0.46 1.60 -18.58
N GLU A 58 -0.55 1.13 -19.32
CA GLU A 58 -0.36 0.17 -20.42
C GLU A 58 0.57 0.71 -21.52
N GLY A 59 1.38 -0.18 -22.10
CA GLY A 59 2.27 0.10 -23.22
C GLY A 59 3.75 0.13 -22.84
N ASN A 60 4.61 0.60 -23.74
CA ASN A 60 6.08 0.60 -23.55
C ASN A 60 6.63 1.93 -23.03
N LYS A 61 5.78 2.96 -22.89
CA LYS A 61 6.17 4.29 -22.43
C LYS A 61 5.19 4.82 -21.41
N ILE A 62 5.72 5.45 -20.37
CA ILE A 62 4.99 6.06 -19.27
C ILE A 62 5.04 7.57 -19.41
N ASN A 63 3.89 8.23 -19.24
CA ASN A 63 3.87 9.65 -18.88
C ASN A 63 4.07 9.77 -17.37
N MET A 64 5.17 10.40 -16.96
CA MET A 64 5.56 10.48 -15.55
C MET A 64 4.53 11.18 -14.66
N CYS A 65 3.85 12.23 -15.13
CA CYS A 65 2.78 12.87 -14.35
C CYS A 65 1.66 11.87 -14.06
N LYS A 66 1.19 11.15 -15.08
CA LYS A 66 0.09 10.18 -14.92
C LYS A 66 0.46 9.02 -14.00
N ALA A 67 1.66 8.45 -14.16
CA ALA A 67 2.10 7.35 -13.31
C ALA A 67 2.29 7.79 -11.85
N MET A 68 2.83 8.99 -11.61
CA MET A 68 2.94 9.53 -10.26
C MET A 68 1.58 9.79 -9.62
N ASP A 69 0.61 10.32 -10.39
CA ASP A 69 -0.75 10.56 -9.90
C ASP A 69 -1.45 9.25 -9.52
N GLN A 70 -1.33 8.22 -10.36
CA GLN A 70 -1.87 6.89 -10.09
C GLN A 70 -1.22 6.24 -8.87
N LEU A 71 0.12 6.30 -8.77
CA LEU A 71 0.85 5.76 -7.64
C LEU A 71 0.48 6.47 -6.34
N PHE A 72 0.34 7.80 -6.37
CA PHE A 72 -0.07 8.59 -5.20
C PHE A 72 -1.48 8.22 -4.74
N GLN A 73 -2.44 8.11 -5.67
CA GLN A 73 -3.79 7.67 -5.35
C GLN A 73 -3.83 6.27 -4.72
N ARG A 74 -3.03 5.33 -5.23
CA ARG A 74 -2.91 3.99 -4.62
C ARG A 74 -2.40 4.08 -3.19
N PHE A 75 -1.32 4.82 -2.94
CA PHE A 75 -0.76 4.95 -1.58
C PHE A 75 -1.71 5.67 -0.63
N GLU A 76 -2.44 6.68 -1.11
CA GLU A 76 -3.47 7.36 -0.32
C GLU A 76 -4.59 6.37 0.05
N ASN A 77 -5.12 5.62 -0.91
CA ASN A 77 -6.16 4.61 -0.66
C ASN A 77 -5.69 3.52 0.31
N GLN A 78 -4.47 3.01 0.14
CA GLN A 78 -3.88 2.04 1.08
C GLN A 78 -3.69 2.62 2.47
N GLY A 79 -3.28 3.88 2.56
CA GLY A 79 -3.13 4.59 3.83
C GLY A 79 -4.47 4.73 4.54
N ILE A 80 -5.53 5.08 3.82
CA ILE A 80 -6.89 5.17 4.33
C ILE A 80 -7.37 3.82 4.82
N GLU A 81 -7.30 2.77 3.99
CA GLU A 81 -7.76 1.43 4.34
C GLU A 81 -7.00 0.86 5.55
N LYS A 82 -5.68 1.06 5.60
CA LYS A 82 -4.87 0.66 6.75
C LYS A 82 -5.23 1.43 8.01
N GLY A 83 -5.45 2.74 7.90
CA GLY A 83 -5.88 3.59 9.00
C GLY A 83 -7.24 3.17 9.56
N GLU A 84 -8.20 2.89 8.68
CA GLU A 84 -9.53 2.40 9.03
C GLU A 84 -9.46 1.04 9.73
N THR A 85 -8.69 0.09 9.17
CA THR A 85 -8.48 -1.23 9.76
C THR A 85 -7.92 -1.14 11.18
N ILE A 86 -6.87 -0.35 11.39
CA ILE A 86 -6.26 -0.14 12.71
C ILE A 86 -7.27 0.50 13.68
N GLY A 87 -8.06 1.47 13.21
CA GLY A 87 -9.07 2.15 14.02
C GLY A 87 -10.17 1.20 14.51
N ILE A 88 -10.70 0.38 13.60
CA ILE A 88 -11.74 -0.61 13.91
C ILE A 88 -11.18 -1.70 14.82
N GLU A 89 -10.00 -2.24 14.50
CA GLU A 89 -9.31 -3.24 15.32
C GLU A 89 -9.16 -2.78 16.78
N LYS A 90 -8.63 -1.56 16.99
CA LYS A 90 -8.44 -1.00 18.33
C LYS A 90 -9.77 -0.86 19.08
N THR A 91 -10.79 -0.36 18.39
CA THR A 91 -12.13 -0.18 18.95
C THR A 91 -12.75 -1.52 19.35
N LEU A 92 -12.65 -2.54 18.50
CA LEU A 92 -13.15 -3.88 18.78
C LEU A 92 -12.42 -4.53 19.96
N LYS A 93 -11.09 -4.39 20.06
CA LYS A 93 -10.33 -4.88 21.21
C LYS A 93 -10.80 -4.27 22.52
N GLU A 94 -11.05 -2.96 22.54
CA GLU A 94 -11.58 -2.27 23.73
C GLU A 94 -13.01 -2.73 24.07
N LEU A 95 -13.91 -2.84 23.09
CA LEU A 95 -15.28 -3.32 23.30
C LEU A 95 -15.32 -4.76 23.81
N LEU A 96 -14.51 -5.64 23.23
CA LEU A 96 -14.40 -7.03 23.66
C LEU A 96 -13.85 -7.14 25.09
N LYS A 97 -12.87 -6.33 25.47
CA LYS A 97 -12.39 -6.26 26.86
C LYS A 97 -13.47 -5.80 27.82
N VAL A 98 -14.26 -4.79 27.46
CA VAL A 98 -15.39 -4.32 28.29
C VAL A 98 -16.45 -5.43 28.44
N LYS A 99 -16.73 -6.17 27.38
CA LYS A 99 -17.81 -7.17 27.35
C LYS A 99 -17.41 -8.51 27.99
N LEU A 100 -16.19 -8.98 27.75
CA LEU A 100 -15.69 -10.28 28.22
C LEU A 100 -14.83 -10.17 29.48
N GLY A 101 -14.47 -8.95 29.91
CA GLY A 101 -13.62 -8.65 31.05
C GLY A 101 -12.12 -8.76 30.73
N THR A 102 -11.70 -9.87 30.12
CA THR A 102 -10.33 -10.10 29.65
C THR A 102 -10.34 -10.60 28.22
N LEU A 103 -9.29 -10.30 27.47
CA LEU A 103 -9.08 -10.78 26.12
C LEU A 103 -7.76 -11.54 26.06
N SER A 104 -7.77 -12.75 25.52
CA SER A 104 -6.59 -13.59 25.42
C SER A 104 -5.60 -13.04 24.39
N ASN A 105 -4.31 -13.16 24.68
CA ASN A 105 -3.25 -12.71 23.77
C ASN A 105 -3.37 -13.31 22.35
N PRO A 106 -3.71 -14.62 22.18
CA PRO A 106 -3.89 -15.18 20.84
C PRO A 106 -5.03 -14.51 20.07
N LEU A 107 -6.12 -14.14 20.74
CA LEU A 107 -7.23 -13.45 20.09
C LEU A 107 -6.89 -11.99 19.76
N GLU A 108 -6.16 -11.29 20.63
CA GLU A 108 -5.64 -9.96 20.32
C GLU A 108 -4.74 -9.94 19.09
N GLU A 109 -3.83 -10.91 18.97
CA GLU A 109 -2.93 -11.04 17.82
C GLU A 109 -3.72 -11.34 16.54
N ARG A 110 -4.71 -12.23 16.63
CA ARG A 110 -5.60 -12.53 15.50
C ARG A 110 -6.38 -11.33 15.01
N LEU A 111 -6.95 -10.52 15.89
CA LEU A 111 -7.66 -9.30 15.50
C LEU A 111 -6.76 -8.33 14.72
N THR A 112 -5.47 -8.29 15.03
CA THR A 112 -4.47 -7.44 14.35
C THR A 112 -4.17 -7.88 12.93
N THR A 113 -4.38 -9.15 12.63
CA THR A 113 -4.05 -9.76 11.32
C THR A 113 -5.32 -10.09 10.51
N THR A 114 -6.49 -9.80 11.07
CA THR A 114 -7.79 -10.05 10.44
C THR A 114 -8.08 -9.01 9.35
N SER A 115 -8.76 -9.43 8.28
CA SER A 115 -9.17 -8.51 7.20
C SER A 115 -10.19 -7.48 7.68
N LEU A 116 -10.19 -6.30 7.05
CA LEU A 116 -11.15 -5.24 7.33
C LEU A 116 -12.61 -5.72 7.21
N GLU A 117 -12.91 -6.57 6.22
CA GLU A 117 -14.25 -7.16 6.03
C GLU A 117 -14.70 -7.97 7.26
N LYS A 118 -13.83 -8.82 7.79
CA LYS A 118 -14.13 -9.64 8.97
C LYS A 118 -14.21 -8.81 10.25
N LEU A 119 -13.39 -7.77 10.38
CA LEU A 119 -13.52 -6.81 11.49
C LEU A 119 -14.85 -6.05 11.42
N ASN A 120 -15.31 -5.68 10.23
CA ASN A 120 -16.63 -5.07 10.03
C ASN A 120 -17.76 -6.04 10.39
N GLU A 121 -17.66 -7.31 9.97
CA GLU A 121 -18.63 -8.35 10.35
C GLU A 121 -18.70 -8.53 11.87
N LEU A 122 -17.55 -8.53 12.55
CA LEU A 122 -17.50 -8.59 14.01
C LEU A 122 -18.09 -7.33 14.67
N THR A 123 -17.86 -6.16 14.09
CA THR A 123 -18.42 -4.88 14.57
C THR A 123 -19.95 -4.93 14.57
N LEU A 124 -20.56 -5.47 13.51
CA LEU A 124 -22.01 -5.62 13.41
C LEU A 124 -22.58 -6.62 14.43
N ASN A 125 -21.81 -7.64 14.78
CA ASN A 125 -22.23 -8.71 15.70
C ASN A 125 -21.78 -8.49 17.16
N ILE A 126 -21.11 -7.37 17.46
CA ILE A 126 -20.43 -7.16 18.75
C ILE A 126 -21.34 -7.33 19.97
N PHE A 127 -22.62 -6.97 19.85
CA PHE A 127 -23.59 -7.11 20.93
C PHE A 127 -24.00 -8.56 21.20
N ASN A 128 -23.91 -9.43 20.19
CA ASN A 128 -24.28 -10.85 20.24
C ASN A 128 -23.13 -11.76 20.71
N ILE A 129 -21.90 -11.25 20.81
CA ILE A 129 -20.73 -12.00 21.27
C ILE A 129 -20.83 -12.27 22.78
N ASN A 130 -20.74 -13.51 23.24
CA ASN A 130 -20.71 -13.80 24.69
C ASN A 130 -19.45 -14.53 25.13
N SER A 131 -18.56 -14.86 24.19
CA SER A 131 -17.32 -15.58 24.43
C SER A 131 -16.29 -15.26 23.35
N GLU A 132 -15.02 -15.54 23.64
CA GLU A 132 -13.95 -15.48 22.63
C GLU A 132 -14.19 -16.44 21.46
N GLU A 133 -14.85 -17.57 21.71
CA GLU A 133 -15.22 -18.55 20.69
C GLU A 133 -16.19 -17.95 19.65
N ASP A 134 -17.11 -17.08 20.08
CA ASP A 134 -18.03 -16.40 19.15
C ASP A 134 -17.29 -15.40 18.25
N VAL A 135 -16.23 -14.78 18.77
CA VAL A 135 -15.35 -13.91 17.98
C VAL A 135 -14.61 -14.73 16.93
N LEU A 136 -14.04 -15.87 17.34
CA LEU A 136 -13.28 -16.76 16.46
C LEU A 136 -14.12 -17.31 15.31
N LYS A 137 -15.40 -17.63 15.54
CA LYS A 137 -16.33 -18.07 14.46
C LYS A 137 -16.53 -17.02 13.36
N ILE A 138 -16.31 -15.75 13.66
CA ILE A 138 -16.48 -14.66 12.68
C ILE A 138 -15.17 -14.44 11.93
N ILE A 139 -14.05 -14.36 12.64
CA ILE A 139 -12.76 -13.90 12.07
C ILE A 139 -11.88 -15.03 11.51
N CYS A 140 -12.24 -16.30 11.70
CA CYS A 140 -11.54 -17.48 11.17
C CYS A 140 -12.36 -18.17 10.08
#